data_AF-A0A2P2GND6-F1
#
_entry.id   AF-A0A2P2GND6-F1
#
_cell.length_a   1.000
_cell.length_b   1.000
_cell.length_c   1.000
_cell.angle_alpha   90.00
_cell.angle_beta   90.00
_cell.angle_gamma   90.00
#
_symmetry.space_group_name_H-M   'P 1'
#
loop_
_entity.id
_entity.type
_entity.pdbx_description
1 polymer ?
#
loop_
_entity_poly.entity_id
_entity_poly.type
_entity_poly.pdbx_seq_one_letter_code
_entity_poly.pdbx_strand_id
1 'polypeptide(L)'
;MTRFDVNAARAQRLEAHGRTWSFELDGESYTLPTELSRKTAKALRQLDDNDVDGLLELLMGAEQYARFEEHEVTMQDVGAILEAYGAETGLGLGED
;
A
#
# COMPACT_ATOMS: atom_id res chain seq x y z
N MET A 1 -17.87 -31.76 -9.05
CA MET A 1 -16.71 -31.09 -8.44
C MET A 1 -16.70 -29.65 -8.90
N THR A 2 -17.16 -28.73 -8.05
CA THR A 2 -17.12 -27.29 -8.30
C THR A 2 -15.66 -26.86 -8.32
N ARG A 3 -15.14 -26.57 -9.52
CA ARG A 3 -13.80 -26.04 -9.72
C ARG A 3 -13.79 -24.64 -9.10
N PHE A 4 -12.96 -24.44 -8.09
CA PHE A 4 -12.86 -23.14 -7.43
C PHE A 4 -12.19 -22.17 -8.40
N ASP A 5 -13.00 -21.32 -9.04
CA ASP A 5 -12.52 -20.36 -10.02
C ASP A 5 -12.01 -19.11 -9.31
N VAL A 6 -10.69 -19.05 -9.16
CA VAL A 6 -9.97 -17.94 -8.50
C VAL A 6 -10.31 -16.60 -9.17
N ASN A 7 -10.63 -16.61 -10.46
CA ASN A 7 -11.05 -15.42 -11.19
C ASN A 7 -12.45 -14.93 -10.79
N ALA A 8 -13.41 -15.83 -10.56
CA ALA A 8 -14.75 -15.47 -10.10
C ALA A 8 -14.73 -14.93 -8.66
N ALA A 9 -13.95 -15.56 -7.77
CA ALA A 9 -13.73 -15.06 -6.42
C ALA A 9 -12.97 -13.71 -6.40
N ARG A 10 -12.07 -13.48 -7.37
CA ARG A 10 -11.37 -12.19 -7.55
C ARG A 10 -12.31 -11.10 -8.06
N ALA A 11 -13.21 -11.43 -8.99
CA ALA A 11 -14.20 -10.51 -9.57
C ALA A 11 -15.27 -10.08 -8.54
N GLN A 12 -15.82 -11.01 -7.77
CA GLN A 12 -16.77 -10.66 -6.70
C GLN A 12 -16.17 -9.80 -5.58
N ARG A 13 -14.85 -9.89 -5.34
CA ARG A 13 -14.13 -8.98 -4.40
C ARG A 13 -13.79 -7.61 -5.00
N LEU A 14 -13.91 -7.41 -6.31
CA LEU A 14 -13.62 -6.14 -6.98
C LEU A 14 -14.81 -5.17 -6.95
N GLU A 15 -16.04 -5.68 -6.79
CA GLU A 15 -17.28 -4.89 -6.87
C GLU A 15 -17.76 -4.36 -5.51
N ALA A 16 -17.25 -4.91 -4.40
CA ALA A 16 -17.52 -4.46 -3.04
C ALA A 16 -16.24 -3.78 -2.50
N HIS A 17 -16.22 -2.46 -2.49
CA HIS A 17 -15.30 -1.58 -1.74
C HIS A 17 -14.21 -2.26 -0.87
N GLY A 18 -12.94 -1.99 -1.16
CA GLY A 18 -11.89 -2.03 -0.12
C GLY A 18 -10.78 -3.06 -0.28
N ARG A 19 -10.06 -3.04 -1.42
CA ARG A 19 -8.71 -3.66 -1.53
C ARG A 19 -7.57 -2.67 -1.34
N THR A 20 -7.93 -1.42 -1.09
CA THR A 20 -7.01 -0.31 -1.01
C THR A 20 -7.42 0.59 0.15
N TRP A 21 -6.46 0.87 1.02
CA TRP A 21 -6.55 1.89 2.04
C TRP A 21 -6.25 3.23 1.37
N SER A 22 -6.98 4.28 1.72
CA SER A 22 -6.88 5.56 1.03
C SER A 22 -6.64 6.67 2.05
N PHE A 23 -5.82 7.64 1.68
CA PHE A 23 -5.55 8.83 2.49
C PHE A 23 -5.53 10.07 1.62
N GLU A 24 -5.70 11.23 2.24
CA GLU A 24 -5.63 12.52 1.58
C GLU A 24 -4.40 13.27 2.08
N LEU A 25 -3.66 13.87 1.15
CA LEU A 25 -2.51 14.73 1.42
C LEU A 25 -2.63 15.95 0.51
N ASP A 26 -2.66 17.14 1.11
CA ASP A 26 -2.77 18.43 0.41
C ASP A 26 -3.93 18.50 -0.62
N GLY A 27 -5.05 17.83 -0.32
CA GLY A 27 -6.22 17.78 -1.22
C GLY A 27 -6.11 16.77 -2.37
N GLU A 28 -5.04 16.00 -2.44
CA GLU A 28 -4.88 14.87 -3.34
C GLU A 28 -5.13 13.54 -2.62
N SER A 29 -5.84 12.63 -3.30
CA SER A 29 -6.16 11.31 -2.75
C SER A 29 -5.19 10.26 -3.25
N TYR A 30 -4.61 9.53 -2.30
CA TYR A 30 -3.65 8.47 -2.51
C TYR A 30 -4.19 7.13 -2.04
N THR A 31 -3.75 6.05 -2.67
CA THR A 31 -4.21 4.70 -2.35
C THR A 31 -3.06 3.72 -2.15
N LEU A 32 -3.15 2.93 -1.08
CA LEU A 32 -2.23 1.84 -0.73
C LEU A 32 -2.96 0.51 -0.76
N PRO A 33 -2.35 -0.60 -1.21
CA PRO A 33 -2.99 -1.90 -1.24
C PRO A 33 -3.20 -2.45 0.18
N THR A 34 -4.39 -2.91 0.56
CA THR A 34 -4.59 -3.62 1.84
C THR A 34 -4.22 -5.09 1.80
N GLU A 35 -3.94 -5.63 0.60
CA GLU A 35 -3.45 -6.98 0.37
C GLU A 35 -2.16 -6.93 -0.47
N LEU A 36 -1.03 -7.36 0.09
CA LEU A 36 0.23 -7.41 -0.66
C LEU A 36 0.29 -8.65 -1.55
N SER A 37 0.52 -8.42 -2.85
CA SER A 37 0.83 -9.52 -3.77
C SER A 37 2.19 -10.15 -3.42
N ARG A 38 2.37 -11.45 -3.71
CA ARG A 38 3.64 -12.16 -3.49
C ARG A 38 4.85 -11.46 -4.13
N LYS A 39 4.64 -10.76 -5.25
CA LYS A 39 5.67 -9.96 -5.92
C LYS A 39 6.06 -8.73 -5.08
N THR A 40 5.07 -7.97 -4.60
CA THR A 40 5.27 -6.80 -3.73
C THR A 40 5.91 -7.22 -2.41
N ALA A 41 5.38 -8.25 -1.73
CA ALA A 41 5.99 -8.77 -0.51
C ALA A 41 7.45 -9.22 -0.68
N LYS A 42 7.81 -9.79 -1.84
CA LYS A 42 9.20 -10.13 -2.15
C LYS A 42 10.06 -8.89 -2.41
N ALA A 43 9.51 -7.86 -3.03
CA ALA A 43 10.21 -6.60 -3.28
C ALA A 43 10.42 -5.83 -1.97
N LEU A 44 9.42 -5.79 -1.08
CA LEU A 44 9.53 -5.23 0.27
C LEU A 44 10.65 -5.87 1.08
N ARG A 45 10.78 -7.21 1.01
CA ARG A 45 11.88 -7.92 1.70
C ARG A 45 13.28 -7.66 1.13
N GLN A 46 13.38 -6.95 0.01
CA GLN A 46 14.65 -6.54 -0.59
C GLN A 46 14.97 -5.06 -0.32
N LEU A 47 14.02 -4.30 0.21
CA LEU A 47 14.27 -2.93 0.67
C LEU A 47 15.02 -2.96 1.99
N ASP A 48 15.87 -1.97 2.18
CA ASP A 48 16.49 -1.69 3.46
C ASP A 48 15.45 -1.06 4.41
N ASP A 49 15.65 -1.21 5.71
CA ASP A 49 14.78 -0.62 6.74
C ASP A 49 14.70 0.92 6.61
N ASN A 50 15.75 1.54 6.08
CA ASN A 50 15.82 2.98 5.86
C ASN A 50 15.26 3.42 4.50
N ASP A 51 14.86 2.50 3.62
CA ASP A 51 14.41 2.78 2.25
C ASP A 51 12.88 2.98 2.21
N VAL A 52 12.44 4.02 2.92
CA VAL A 52 11.02 4.38 3.07
C VAL A 52 10.44 4.89 1.75
N ASP A 53 11.24 5.57 0.94
CA ASP A 53 10.86 6.05 -0.37
C ASP A 53 10.58 4.90 -1.34
N GLY A 54 11.47 3.90 -1.41
CA GLY A 54 11.23 2.71 -2.22
C GLY A 54 10.04 1.89 -1.73
N LEU A 55 9.77 1.89 -0.42
CA LEU A 55 8.58 1.27 0.17
C LEU A 55 7.30 1.93 -0.35
N LEU A 56 7.22 3.26 -0.24
CA LEU A 56 6.07 4.02 -0.72
C LEU A 56 5.88 3.87 -2.24
N GLU A 57 6.96 3.94 -3.01
CA GLU A 57 6.92 3.72 -4.46
C GLU A 57 6.37 2.32 -4.81
N LEU A 58 6.77 1.27 -4.08
CA LEU A 58 6.26 -0.09 -4.29
C LEU A 58 4.79 -0.26 -3.91
N LEU A 59 4.32 0.44 -2.87
CA LEU A 59 2.95 0.35 -2.40
C LEU A 59 2.00 1.17 -3.29
N MET A 60 2.36 2.42 -3.59
CA MET A 60 1.56 3.36 -4.36
C MET A 60 1.69 3.14 -5.88
N GLY A 61 2.85 2.67 -6.31
CA GLY A 61 3.28 2.67 -7.70
C GLY A 61 3.93 4.00 -8.10
N ALA A 62 4.85 3.94 -9.06
CA ALA A 62 5.64 5.09 -9.51
C ALA A 62 4.81 6.32 -9.94
N GLU A 63 3.63 6.12 -10.54
CA GLU A 63 2.78 7.24 -10.98
C GLU A 63 2.15 8.03 -9.83
N GLN A 64 1.72 7.35 -8.76
CA GLN A 64 1.19 8.02 -7.56
C GLN A 64 2.34 8.57 -6.70
N TYR A 65 3.43 7.81 -6.58
CA TYR A 65 4.59 8.24 -5.82
C TYR A 65 5.23 9.51 -6.40
N ALA A 66 5.29 9.63 -7.74
CA ALA A 66 5.79 10.83 -8.39
C ALA A 66 4.97 12.10 -8.09
N ARG A 67 3.70 11.98 -7.69
CA ARG A 67 2.90 13.12 -7.22
C ARG A 67 3.09 13.35 -5.72
N PHE A 68 3.19 12.24 -4.98
CA PHE A 68 3.48 12.27 -3.55
C PHE A 68 4.80 12.99 -3.24
N GLU A 69 5.84 12.78 -4.06
CA GLU A 69 7.14 13.46 -3.90
C GLU A 69 7.11 14.96 -4.22
N GLU A 70 6.13 15.43 -5.01
CA GLU A 70 5.99 16.87 -5.29
C GLU A 70 5.43 17.64 -4.09
N HIS A 71 4.77 16.95 -3.15
CA HIS A 71 4.34 17.56 -1.90
C HIS A 71 5.50 17.66 -0.90
N GLU A 72 5.47 18.69 -0.07
CA GLU A 72 6.40 18.84 1.05
C GLU A 72 6.01 17.88 2.18
N VAL A 73 6.36 16.60 2.03
CA VAL A 73 6.09 15.54 3.01
C VAL A 73 7.32 15.35 3.91
N THR A 74 7.13 15.38 5.23
CA THR A 74 8.22 15.11 6.16
C THR A 74 8.28 13.61 6.51
N MET A 75 9.43 13.15 7.01
CA MET A 75 9.56 11.78 7.54
C MET A 75 8.54 11.47 8.65
N GLN A 76 8.09 12.48 9.39
CA GLN A 76 7.07 12.31 10.43
C GLN A 76 5.69 12.03 9.81
N ASP A 77 5.34 12.73 8.73
CA ASP A 77 4.08 12.51 8.01
C ASP A 77 4.07 11.11 7.38
N VAL A 78 5.19 10.72 6.77
CA VAL A 78 5.35 9.36 6.23
C VAL A 78 5.21 8.30 7.33
N GLY A 79 5.86 8.50 8.47
CA GLY A 79 5.72 7.61 9.63
C GLY A 79 4.28 7.47 10.09
N ALA A 80 3.55 8.59 10.20
CA ALA A 80 2.14 8.60 10.57
C ALA A 80 1.26 7.85 9.56
N ILE A 81 1.53 8.00 8.26
CA ILE A 81 0.81 7.28 7.19
C ILE A 81 1.06 5.77 7.29
N LEU A 82 2.33 5.35 7.44
CA LEU A 82 2.70 3.93 7.53
C LEU A 82 2.17 3.28 8.81
N GLU A 83 2.18 4.00 9.94
CA GLU A 83 1.60 3.55 11.21
C GLU A 83 0.09 3.34 11.07
N ALA A 84 -0.64 4.34 10.56
CA ALA A 84 -2.09 4.23 10.34
C ALA A 84 -2.43 3.09 9.37
N TYR A 85 -1.71 3.00 8.25
CA TYR A 85 -1.86 1.94 7.27
C TYR A 85 -1.60 0.55 7.89
N GLY A 86 -0.53 0.38 8.66
CA GLY A 86 -0.20 -0.86 9.34
C GLY A 86 -1.26 -1.27 10.38
N ALA A 87 -1.72 -0.30 11.18
CA ALA A 87 -2.75 -0.51 12.20
C ALA A 87 -4.10 -0.93 11.61
N GLU A 88 -4.51 -0.32 10.49
CA GLU A 88 -5.82 -0.58 9.88
C GLU A 88 -5.83 -1.80 8.96
N THR A 89 -4.73 -2.09 8.26
CA THR A 89 -4.65 -3.22 7.32
C THR A 89 -4.09 -4.49 7.94
N GLY A 90 -3.44 -4.39 9.10
CA GLY A 90 -2.70 -5.49 9.73
C GLY A 90 -1.41 -5.85 8.98
N LEU A 91 -1.04 -5.10 7.94
CA LEU A 91 0.25 -5.16 7.27
C LEU A 91 1.23 -4.24 7.99
N GLY A 92 1.49 -4.53 9.26
CA GLY A 92 2.51 -3.81 10.03
C GLY A 92 3.85 -3.91 9.32
N LEU A 93 4.31 -2.79 8.76
CA LEU A 93 5.60 -2.67 8.10
C LEU A 93 6.65 -2.35 9.17
N GLY A 94 6.84 -3.29 10.10
CA GLY A 94 7.85 -3.25 11.15
C GLY A 94 7.35 -2.74 12.50
N GLU A 95 7.20 -3.67 13.46
CA GLU A 95 7.44 -3.42 14.88
C GLU A 95 8.08 -4.71 15.46
N ASP A 96 9.29 -4.60 16.04
CA ASP A 96 9.79 -5.49 17.10
C ASP A 96 9.85 -4.68 18.41
#